data_AF-A0A1E1VA10-F1
#
_entry.id   AF-A0A1E1VA10-F1
#
_cell.length_a   1.000
_cell.length_b   1.000
_cell.length_c   1.000
_cell.angle_alpha   90.00
_cell.angle_beta   90.00
_cell.angle_gamma   90.00
#
_symmetry.space_group_name_H-M   'P 1'
#
loop_
_entity.id
_entity.type
_entity.pdbx_description
1 polymer ?
#
loop_
_entity_poly.entity_id
_entity_poly.type
_entity_poly.pdbx_seq_one_letter_code
_entity_poly.pdbx_strand_id
1 'polypeptide(L)'
;MDQGVLAAIRHLPAHGRSIKERALRSESFRTLCGDLAEAERALAEWENSLLPVRKARCIEYRQLIESLETELREALGRPDGI
;
A
#
# COMPACT_ATOMS: atom_id res chain seq x y z
N MET A 1 -3.15 -0.20 15.90
CA MET A 1 -2.74 0.62 14.74
C MET A 1 -3.03 -0.21 13.51
N ASP A 2 -3.71 0.36 12.52
CA ASP A 2 -4.17 -0.38 11.34
C ASP A 2 -2.99 -0.97 10.55
N GLN A 3 -3.10 -2.24 10.12
CA GLN A 3 -2.02 -2.92 9.39
C GLN A 3 -1.71 -2.24 8.06
N GLY A 4 -2.72 -1.67 7.41
CA GLY A 4 -2.55 -0.88 6.19
C GLY A 4 -1.72 0.36 6.44
N VAL A 5 -2.01 1.10 7.51
CA VAL A 5 -1.27 2.32 7.87
C VAL A 5 0.20 1.99 8.18
N LEU A 6 0.47 0.86 8.84
CA LEU A 6 1.83 0.40 9.09
C LEU A 6 2.57 0.02 7.79
N ALA A 7 1.89 -0.63 6.84
CA ALA A 7 2.45 -0.92 5.52
C ALA A 7 2.82 0.37 4.77
N ALA A 8 1.91 1.35 4.73
CA ALA A 8 2.17 2.64 4.10
C ALA A 8 3.37 3.37 4.74
N ILE A 9 3.50 3.33 6.07
CA ILE A 9 4.67 3.93 6.77
C ILE A 9 5.98 3.20 6.43
N ARG A 10 5.96 1.88 6.24
CA ARG A 10 7.15 1.10 5.84
C ARG A 10 7.63 1.51 4.44
N HIS A 11 6.71 1.76 3.51
CA HIS A 11 7.02 2.23 2.16
C HIS A 11 7.43 3.72 2.11
N LEU A 12 6.81 4.54 2.96
CA LEU A 12 6.99 6.00 2.96
C LEU A 12 7.39 6.51 4.35
N PRO A 13 8.54 6.10 4.91
CA PRO A 13 8.91 6.41 6.28
C PRO A 13 9.04 7.91 6.54
N ALA A 14 9.50 8.67 5.54
CA ALA A 14 9.60 10.13 5.60
C ALA A 14 8.23 10.82 5.79
N HIS A 15 7.14 10.19 5.34
CA HIS A 15 5.78 10.72 5.45
C HIS A 15 4.99 10.09 6.60
N GLY A 16 5.64 9.33 7.49
CA GLY A 16 4.94 8.50 8.47
C GLY A 16 4.01 9.26 9.41
N ARG A 17 4.29 10.54 9.70
CA ARG A 17 3.37 11.41 10.46
C ARG A 17 2.15 11.80 9.60
N SER A 18 2.38 12.30 8.39
CA SER A 18 1.32 12.70 7.46
C SER A 18 0.38 11.55 7.10
N ILE A 19 0.91 10.33 6.95
CA ILE A 19 0.13 9.11 6.71
C ILE A 19 -0.82 8.82 7.87
N LYS A 20 -0.33 8.90 9.12
CA LYS A 20 -1.17 8.70 10.30
C LYS A 20 -2.27 9.76 10.38
N GLU A 21 -1.92 11.04 10.20
CA GLU A 21 -2.88 12.14 10.26
C GLU A 21 -3.93 12.07 9.16
N ARG A 22 -3.53 11.72 7.93
CA ARG A 22 -4.45 11.51 6.80
C ARG A 22 -5.35 10.31 7.03
N ALA A 23 -4.81 9.18 7.46
CA ALA A 23 -5.59 7.97 7.73
C ALA A 23 -6.66 8.19 8.82
N LEU A 24 -6.41 9.08 9.79
CA LEU A 24 -7.43 9.42 10.79
C LEU A 24 -8.61 10.23 10.22
N ARG A 25 -8.41 10.93 9.10
CA ARG A 25 -9.38 11.88 8.53
C ARG A 25 -10.01 11.41 7.23
N SER A 26 -9.37 10.50 6.50
CA SER A 26 -9.79 10.05 5.17
C SER A 26 -9.96 8.54 5.17
N GLU A 27 -11.20 8.07 5.02
CA GLU A 27 -11.51 6.65 4.89
C GLU A 27 -10.96 6.06 3.59
N SER A 28 -11.09 6.79 2.47
CA SER A 28 -10.52 6.37 1.18
C SER A 28 -9.01 6.16 1.26
N PHE A 29 -8.29 7.01 2.01
CA PHE A 29 -6.86 6.81 2.25
C PHE A 29 -6.57 5.58 3.13
N ARG A 30 -7.43 5.28 4.12
CA ARG A 30 -7.31 4.05 4.92
C ARG A 30 -7.51 2.81 4.06
N THR A 31 -8.49 2.82 3.16
CA THR A 31 -8.72 1.73 2.20
C THR A 31 -7.48 1.52 1.33
N LEU A 32 -6.92 2.60 0.77
CA LEU A 32 -5.70 2.52 -0.04
C LEU A 32 -4.50 1.95 0.73
N CYS A 33 -4.36 2.33 2.01
CA CYS A 33 -3.35 1.73 2.89
C CYS A 33 -3.60 0.22 3.10
N GLY A 34 -4.87 -0.18 3.25
CA GLY A 34 -5.28 -1.59 3.35
C GLY A 34 -4.98 -2.40 2.09
N ASP A 35 -5.26 -1.84 0.91
CA ASP A 35 -4.96 -2.45 -0.38
C ASP A 35 -3.46 -2.70 -0.55
N LEU A 36 -2.61 -1.77 -0.11
CA LEU A 36 -1.16 -1.95 -0.09
C LEU A 36 -0.74 -3.13 0.80
N ALA A 37 -1.28 -3.21 2.02
CA ALA A 37 -0.96 -4.30 2.94
C ALA A 37 -1.44 -5.66 2.40
N GLU A 38 -2.60 -5.72 1.75
CA GLU A 38 -3.09 -6.93 1.13
C GLU A 38 -2.22 -7.35 -0.06
N ALA A 39 -1.79 -6.40 -0.90
CA ALA A 39 -0.88 -6.65 -2.01
C ALA A 39 0.49 -7.16 -1.54
N GLU A 40 1.07 -6.57 -0.47
CA GLU A 40 2.31 -7.05 0.15
C GLU A 40 2.14 -8.50 0.66
N ARG A 41 1.03 -8.79 1.34
CA ARG A 41 0.75 -10.15 1.85
C ARG A 41 0.64 -11.14 0.71
N ALA A 42 -0.15 -10.82 -0.32
CA ALA A 42 -0.31 -11.68 -1.48
C ALA A 42 1.02 -11.91 -2.20
N LEU A 43 1.87 -10.87 -2.36
CA LEU A 43 3.21 -11.02 -2.91
C LEU A 43 4.04 -12.03 -2.12
N ALA A 44 4.07 -11.91 -0.78
CA ALA A 44 4.80 -12.84 0.07
C ALA A 44 4.28 -14.29 -0.05
N GLU A 45 2.97 -14.48 -0.19
CA GLU A 45 2.37 -15.80 -0.44
C GLU A 45 2.80 -16.37 -1.80
N TRP A 46 2.82 -15.55 -2.85
CA TRP A 46 3.28 -15.96 -4.18
C TRP A 46 4.78 -16.24 -4.23
N GLU A 47 5.60 -15.48 -3.51
CA GLU A 47 7.05 -15.72 -3.43
C GLU A 47 7.40 -17.07 -2.80
N ASN A 48 6.57 -17.54 -1.85
CA ASN A 48 6.69 -18.85 -1.22
C ASN A 48 5.95 -19.97 -1.97
N SER A 49 5.20 -19.64 -3.02
CA SER A 49 4.43 -20.61 -3.79
C SER A 49 5.32 -21.48 -4.68
N LEU A 50 4.99 -22.77 -4.80
CA LEU A 50 5.65 -23.68 -5.73
C LEU A 50 4.98 -23.70 -7.12
N LEU A 51 3.94 -22.90 -7.32
CA LEU A 51 3.20 -22.86 -8.57
C LEU A 51 4.06 -22.26 -9.71
N PRO A 52 3.92 -22.77 -10.95
CA PRO A 52 4.68 -22.26 -12.10
C PRO A 52 4.35 -20.79 -12.41
N VAL A 53 3.14 -20.35 -12.10
CA VAL A 53 2.67 -18.96 -12.29
C VAL A 53 3.26 -17.98 -11.25
N ARG A 54 3.97 -18.46 -10.23
CA ARG A 54 4.47 -17.61 -9.12
C ARG A 54 5.24 -16.39 -9.62
N LYS A 55 6.09 -16.55 -10.64
CA LYS A 55 6.94 -15.47 -11.16
C LYS A 55 6.09 -14.38 -11.80
N ALA A 56 5.09 -14.77 -12.60
CA ALA A 56 4.17 -13.83 -13.22
C ALA A 56 3.36 -13.08 -12.15
N ARG A 57 2.79 -13.81 -11.17
CA ARG A 57 2.07 -13.20 -10.05
C ARG A 57 2.94 -12.24 -9.23
N CYS A 58 4.17 -12.62 -8.90
CA CYS A 58 5.09 -11.75 -8.17
C CYS A 58 5.38 -10.45 -8.94
N ILE A 59 5.52 -10.51 -10.26
CA ILE A 59 5.70 -9.32 -11.10
C ILE A 59 4.45 -8.44 -11.04
N GLU A 60 3.26 -9.02 -11.22
CA GLU A 60 1.99 -8.30 -11.14
C GLU A 60 1.81 -7.60 -9.79
N TYR A 61 2.01 -8.31 -8.68
CA TYR A 61 1.85 -7.73 -7.34
C TYR A 61 2.91 -6.67 -7.04
N ARG A 62 4.14 -6.81 -7.53
CA ARG A 62 5.16 -5.75 -7.39
C ARG A 62 4.77 -4.47 -8.15
N GLN A 63 4.23 -4.60 -9.36
CA GLN A 63 3.72 -3.46 -10.12
C GLN A 63 2.50 -2.81 -9.45
N LEU A 64 1.63 -3.63 -8.85
CA LEU A 64 0.49 -3.14 -8.07
C LEU A 64 0.98 -2.34 -6.85
N ILE A 65 1.95 -2.86 -6.10
CA ILE A 65 2.55 -2.17 -4.94
C ILE A 65 3.18 -0.84 -5.35
N GLU A 66 3.90 -0.79 -6.47
CA GLU A 66 4.50 0.45 -7.00
C GLU A 66 3.43 1.49 -7.39
N SER A 67 2.34 1.04 -8.01
CA SER A 67 1.18 1.88 -8.34
C SER A 67 0.52 2.43 -7.06
N LEU A 68 0.27 1.57 -6.08
CA LEU A 68 -0.33 1.95 -4.79
C LEU A 68 0.56 2.92 -4.00
N GLU A 69 1.88 2.73 -4.03
CA GLU A 69 2.83 3.66 -3.41
C GLU A 69 2.76 5.06 -4.06
N THR A 70 2.61 5.10 -5.39
CA THR A 70 2.43 6.35 -6.13
C THR A 70 1.12 7.03 -5.75
N GLU A 71 0.01 6.30 -5.74
CA GLU A 71 -1.29 6.82 -5.31
C GLU A 71 -1.27 7.33 -3.86
N LEU A 72 -0.58 6.63 -2.96
CA LEU A 72 -0.41 7.08 -1.58
C LEU A 72 0.34 8.42 -1.51
N ARG A 73 1.41 8.59 -2.29
CA ARG A 73 2.15 9.87 -2.36
C ARG A 73 1.26 10.99 -2.91
N GLU A 74 0.49 10.72 -3.95
CA GLU A 74 -0.43 11.71 -4.52
C GLU A 74 -1.55 12.09 -3.55
N ALA A 75 -2.14 11.10 -2.86
CA ALA A 75 -3.17 11.31 -1.86
C ALA A 75 -2.64 12.07 -0.62
N LEU A 76 -1.35 11.96 -0.31
CA LEU A 76 -0.73 12.80 0.72
C LEU A 76 -0.63 14.27 0.28
N GLY A 77 -0.36 14.53 -1.00
CA GLY A 77 -0.24 15.88 -1.56
C GLY A 77 -1.57 16.56 -1.90
N ARG A 78 -2.64 15.80 -2.18
CA ARG A 78 -3.95 16.34 -2.57
C ARG A 78 -4.80 16.70 -1.35
N PRO A 79 -5.22 17.95 -1.11
CA PRO A 79 -6.19 18.23 -0.05
C PRO A 79 -7.47 17.38 -0.24
N ASP A 80 -7.99 16.79 0.83
CA ASP A 80 -9.25 16.03 0.77
C ASP A 80 -10.37 17.02 0.39
N GLY A 81 -10.86 16.96 -0.85
CA GLY A 81 -11.98 17.78 -1.34
C GLY A 81 -11.59 19.06 -2.11
N ILE A 82 -11.97 19.09 -3.39
CA ILE A 82 -12.70 20.23 -3.98
C ILE A 82 -14.08 19.71 -4.34
#